data_AF-A0A938SF60-F1
#
_entry.id   AF-A0A938SF60-F1
#
_cell.length_a   1.000
_cell.length_b   1.000
_cell.length_c   1.000
_cell.angle_alpha   90.00
_cell.angle_beta   90.00
_cell.angle_gamma   90.00
#
_symmetry.space_group_name_H-M   'P 1'
#
loop_
_entity.id
_entity.type
_entity.pdbx_description
1 polymer ?
#
loop_
_entity_poly.entity_id
_entity_poly.type
_entity_poly.pdbx_seq_one_letter_code
_entity_poly.pdbx_strand_id
1 'polypeptide(L)'
;MRCTGGSPLHEHVVTLCLAAIGVGFLPGACFAVERPVNLKELRMICLAAEPTAAETEAARVLQTKLESLYGVKLEVVKGAAKGGIAVGAAAGQAGLISAAELEAVKPDGYVLRATEAGIALSGYDGPGTLYAAYALLRRLGVRWYPWAGGADNGLVEVRPAERVETLQPFVETSRPFFAHRDLLSHLNPGCFGTTMRPYRLGDPSQAANPELFGRNRKDYTKFNVEQRLEWVGWDHTAPYLVPRDLYYEQHPDYFAMKDGKRIPPLPYARMAICETNPDVVRISTERALEWMDIQKDRRIFSITKADTDVCQCPPCRAADPIPDYA
;
A
#
# COMPACT_ATOMS: atom_id res chain seq x y z
N MET A 1 -10.65 23.26 -61.84
CA MET A 1 -10.18 22.07 -62.59
C MET A 1 -10.56 20.81 -61.81
N ARG A 2 -10.92 19.71 -62.48
CA ARG A 2 -11.15 18.38 -61.87
C ARG A 2 -10.03 17.42 -62.29
N CYS A 3 -9.62 16.53 -61.38
CA CYS A 3 -9.12 15.14 -61.59
C CYS A 3 -9.50 14.36 -60.30
N THR A 4 -9.85 13.06 -60.19
CA THR A 4 -9.88 11.84 -61.04
C THR A 4 -8.63 10.94 -61.08
N GLY A 5 -8.74 9.74 -60.49
CA GLY A 5 -7.82 8.60 -60.59
C GLY A 5 -7.06 8.29 -59.29
N GLY A 6 -6.91 7.05 -58.79
CA GLY A 6 -7.59 5.78 -59.16
C GLY A 6 -6.67 4.54 -59.25
N SER A 7 -6.52 3.78 -58.14
CA SER A 7 -5.96 2.40 -58.07
C SER A 7 -4.47 2.19 -58.43
N PRO A 8 -3.83 1.03 -58.15
CA PRO A 8 -4.25 -0.13 -57.34
C PRO A 8 -3.31 -0.52 -56.18
N LEU A 9 -3.78 -1.44 -55.32
CA LEU A 9 -2.98 -2.13 -54.31
C LEU A 9 -2.27 -3.35 -54.93
N HIS A 10 -1.04 -3.65 -54.47
CA HIS A 10 -0.31 -4.86 -54.87
C HIS A 10 -0.68 -6.07 -54.00
N GLU A 11 -1.09 -7.16 -54.63
CA GLU A 11 -1.20 -8.47 -53.99
C GLU A 11 0.17 -9.16 -53.93
N HIS A 12 0.54 -9.68 -52.75
CA HIS A 12 1.64 -10.63 -52.61
C HIS A 12 1.09 -12.01 -52.26
N VAL A 13 1.21 -12.93 -53.22
CA VAL A 13 0.80 -14.34 -53.08
C VAL A 13 1.73 -15.03 -52.08
N VAL A 14 1.17 -15.58 -51.00
CA VAL A 14 1.87 -16.51 -50.09
C VAL A 14 1.38 -17.93 -50.39
N THR A 15 2.27 -18.77 -50.91
CA THR A 15 1.98 -20.17 -51.21
C THR A 15 1.77 -20.97 -49.92
N LEU A 16 0.57 -21.54 -49.77
CA LEU A 16 0.22 -22.36 -48.61
C LEU A 16 0.67 -23.82 -48.83
N CYS A 17 1.69 -24.27 -48.10
CA CYS A 17 2.07 -25.69 -48.09
C CYS A 17 1.06 -26.52 -47.29
N LEU A 18 0.27 -27.33 -47.99
CA LEU A 18 -0.62 -28.32 -47.38
C LEU A 18 0.17 -29.50 -46.81
N ALA A 19 0.57 -29.42 -45.54
CA ALA A 19 1.00 -30.58 -44.78
C ALA A 19 -0.23 -31.36 -44.29
N ALA A 20 -0.46 -32.54 -44.87
CA ALA A 20 -1.53 -33.44 -44.46
C ALA A 20 -1.21 -34.09 -43.10
N ILE A 21 -1.56 -33.42 -42.00
CA ILE A 21 -1.54 -34.01 -40.66
C ILE A 21 -2.78 -34.89 -40.52
N GLY A 22 -2.57 -36.19 -40.33
CA GLY A 22 -3.67 -37.15 -40.19
C GLY A 22 -4.56 -36.82 -39.00
N VAL A 23 -5.88 -36.79 -39.23
CA VAL A 23 -6.88 -36.56 -38.18
C VAL A 23 -6.99 -37.80 -37.30
N GLY A 24 -6.11 -37.90 -36.32
CA GLY A 24 -6.32 -38.74 -35.15
C GLY A 24 -7.48 -38.18 -34.35
N PHE A 25 -8.61 -38.89 -34.35
CA PHE A 25 -9.80 -38.52 -33.59
C PHE A 25 -9.54 -38.72 -32.09
N LEU A 26 -8.90 -37.73 -31.45
CA LEU A 26 -8.84 -37.66 -29.99
C LEU A 26 -10.27 -37.51 -29.46
N PRO A 27 -10.70 -38.30 -28.45
CA PRO A 27 -11.96 -38.05 -27.77
C PRO A 27 -11.96 -36.62 -27.25
N GLY A 28 -13.00 -35.85 -27.59
CA GLY A 28 -13.04 -34.44 -27.29
C GLY A 28 -12.76 -34.18 -25.82
N ALA A 29 -11.75 -33.36 -25.53
CA ALA A 29 -11.57 -32.81 -24.20
C ALA A 29 -12.84 -32.02 -23.88
N CYS A 30 -13.68 -32.60 -23.03
CA CYS A 30 -14.86 -31.92 -22.52
C CYS A 30 -14.34 -30.79 -21.62
N PHE A 31 -14.17 -29.60 -22.18
CA PHE A 31 -13.90 -28.40 -21.42
C PHE A 31 -15.11 -28.17 -20.51
N ALA A 32 -15.01 -28.65 -19.28
CA ALA A 32 -16.00 -28.42 -18.26
C ALA A 32 -16.15 -26.90 -18.09
N VAL A 33 -17.30 -26.37 -18.49
CA VAL A 33 -17.59 -24.95 -18.32
C VAL A 33 -17.78 -24.72 -16.83
N GLU A 34 -16.78 -24.09 -16.20
CA GLU A 34 -16.83 -23.74 -14.79
C GLU A 34 -18.10 -22.93 -14.49
N ARG A 35 -18.74 -23.23 -13.35
CA ARG A 35 -19.99 -22.59 -12.97
C ARG A 35 -19.74 -21.15 -12.48
N PRO A 36 -20.61 -20.18 -12.83
CA PRO A 36 -20.56 -18.85 -12.26
C PRO A 36 -20.75 -18.87 -10.74
N VAL A 37 -20.03 -18.02 -10.02
CA VAL A 37 -20.18 -17.86 -8.56
C VAL A 37 -21.41 -16.99 -8.29
N ASN A 38 -22.41 -17.53 -7.60
CA ASN A 38 -23.55 -16.76 -7.08
C ASN A 38 -23.16 -16.02 -5.79
N LEU A 39 -23.20 -14.69 -5.82
CA LEU A 39 -22.75 -13.86 -4.70
C LEU A 39 -23.68 -13.91 -3.48
N LYS A 40 -24.96 -14.28 -3.68
CA LYS A 40 -25.93 -14.53 -2.59
C LYS A 40 -25.79 -15.91 -1.94
N GLU A 41 -25.07 -16.83 -2.57
CA GLU A 41 -24.78 -18.16 -2.02
C GLU A 41 -23.51 -18.18 -1.17
N LEU A 42 -22.63 -17.18 -1.31
CA LEU A 42 -21.48 -17.00 -0.42
C LEU A 42 -21.95 -16.95 1.05
N ARG A 43 -21.21 -17.63 1.92
CA ARG A 43 -21.48 -17.68 3.37
C ARG A 43 -20.34 -17.16 4.22
N MET A 44 -19.11 -17.22 3.73
CA MET A 44 -17.93 -16.96 4.54
C MET A 44 -16.76 -16.34 3.78
N ILE A 45 -15.94 -15.62 4.53
CA ILE A 45 -14.60 -15.16 4.18
C ILE A 45 -13.63 -15.97 5.05
N CYS A 46 -12.62 -16.57 4.44
CA CYS A 46 -11.71 -17.49 5.11
C CYS A 46 -10.31 -16.87 5.20
N LEU A 47 -9.77 -16.85 6.40
CA LEU A 47 -8.43 -16.42 6.74
C LEU A 47 -7.56 -17.61 7.19
N ALA A 48 -6.25 -17.43 7.18
CA ALA A 48 -5.32 -18.39 7.75
C ALA A 48 -5.47 -18.48 9.27
N ALA A 49 -4.79 -19.45 9.90
CA ALA A 49 -4.75 -19.57 11.36
C ALA A 49 -4.22 -18.30 12.03
N GLU A 50 -3.19 -17.69 11.44
CA GLU A 50 -2.52 -16.46 11.85
C GLU A 50 -2.49 -15.49 10.66
N PRO A 51 -3.58 -14.71 10.44
CA PRO A 51 -3.62 -13.73 9.37
C PRO A 51 -2.82 -12.47 9.73
N THR A 52 -2.18 -11.88 8.75
CA THR A 52 -1.57 -10.55 8.84
C THR A 52 -2.63 -9.46 9.10
N ALA A 53 -2.19 -8.29 9.58
CA ALA A 53 -3.06 -7.14 9.76
C ALA A 53 -3.75 -6.70 8.45
N ALA A 54 -3.06 -6.82 7.31
CA ALA A 54 -3.61 -6.48 6.01
C ALA A 54 -4.62 -7.51 5.47
N GLU A 55 -4.42 -8.82 5.72
CA GLU A 55 -5.41 -9.85 5.39
C GLU A 55 -6.67 -9.70 6.24
N THR A 56 -6.50 -9.39 7.54
CA THR A 56 -7.60 -9.11 8.46
C THR A 56 -8.41 -7.88 8.00
N GLU A 57 -7.72 -6.81 7.60
CA GLU A 57 -8.37 -5.62 7.04
C GLU A 57 -9.05 -5.91 5.71
N ALA A 58 -8.43 -6.68 4.81
CA ALA A 58 -9.04 -7.11 3.55
C ALA A 58 -10.35 -7.88 3.78
N ALA A 59 -10.37 -8.81 4.75
CA ALA A 59 -11.58 -9.53 5.14
C ALA A 59 -12.65 -8.58 5.74
N ARG A 60 -12.25 -7.62 6.59
CA ARG A 60 -13.17 -6.61 7.17
C ARG A 60 -13.80 -5.72 6.09
N VAL A 61 -12.99 -5.24 5.15
CA VAL A 61 -13.44 -4.44 3.98
C VAL A 61 -14.44 -5.25 3.14
N LEU A 62 -14.11 -6.49 2.81
CA LEU A 62 -15.00 -7.37 2.03
C LEU A 62 -16.31 -7.65 2.77
N GLN A 63 -16.27 -8.03 4.05
CA GLN A 63 -17.48 -8.28 4.84
C GLN A 63 -18.39 -7.05 4.85
N THR A 64 -17.83 -5.88 5.20
CA THR A 64 -18.58 -4.62 5.31
C THR A 64 -19.22 -4.21 3.98
N LYS A 65 -18.47 -4.30 2.87
CA LYS A 65 -18.95 -3.85 1.56
C LYS A 65 -19.89 -4.86 0.90
N LEU A 66 -19.68 -6.16 1.08
CA LEU A 66 -20.61 -7.19 0.58
C LEU A 66 -21.92 -7.22 1.39
N GLU A 67 -21.86 -7.09 2.72
CA GLU A 67 -23.05 -6.91 3.57
C GLU A 67 -23.86 -5.68 3.11
N SER A 68 -23.16 -4.56 2.86
CA SER A 68 -23.78 -3.31 2.41
C SER A 68 -24.30 -3.33 0.96
N LEU A 69 -23.79 -4.20 0.09
CA LEU A 69 -24.27 -4.37 -1.29
C LEU A 69 -25.43 -5.37 -1.38
N TYR A 70 -25.33 -6.50 -0.69
CA TYR A 70 -26.21 -7.67 -0.89
C TYR A 70 -27.13 -7.98 0.29
N GLY A 71 -26.96 -7.32 1.43
CA GLY A 71 -27.70 -7.61 2.67
C GLY A 71 -27.28 -8.92 3.35
N VAL A 72 -26.19 -9.54 2.89
CA VAL A 72 -25.68 -10.82 3.41
C VAL A 72 -24.37 -10.57 4.15
N LYS A 73 -24.39 -10.75 5.46
CA LYS A 73 -23.18 -10.73 6.28
C LYS A 73 -22.46 -12.07 6.18
N LEU A 74 -21.28 -12.06 5.56
CA LEU A 74 -20.42 -13.25 5.48
C LEU A 74 -19.72 -13.49 6.82
N GLU A 75 -19.68 -14.73 7.29
CA GLU A 75 -18.92 -15.12 8.49
C GLU A 75 -17.42 -15.06 8.21
N VAL A 76 -16.61 -14.51 9.13
CA VAL A 76 -15.14 -14.55 9.00
C VAL A 76 -14.62 -15.74 9.79
N VAL A 77 -14.11 -16.75 9.08
CA VAL A 77 -13.66 -18.02 9.66
C VAL A 77 -12.18 -18.27 9.39
N LYS A 78 -11.58 -19.22 10.12
CA LYS A 78 -10.22 -19.71 9.85
C LYS A 78 -10.28 -21.04 9.09
N GLY A 79 -9.48 -21.19 8.03
CA GLY A 79 -9.36 -22.45 7.26
C GLY A 79 -9.67 -22.35 5.77
N ALA A 80 -10.11 -23.47 5.17
CA ALA A 80 -10.28 -23.62 3.72
C ALA A 80 -11.67 -23.17 3.22
N ALA A 81 -11.70 -22.47 2.08
CA ALA A 81 -12.85 -21.70 1.60
C ALA A 81 -13.75 -22.40 0.55
N LYS A 82 -14.27 -23.61 0.82
CA LYS A 82 -15.22 -24.23 -0.12
C LYS A 82 -16.52 -23.42 -0.17
N GLY A 83 -16.81 -22.79 -1.31
CA GLY A 83 -18.00 -21.95 -1.49
C GLY A 83 -17.92 -20.58 -0.79
N GLY A 84 -16.71 -20.12 -0.46
CA GLY A 84 -16.47 -18.84 0.22
C GLY A 84 -15.52 -17.92 -0.52
N ILE A 85 -14.95 -16.95 0.21
CA ILE A 85 -13.87 -16.08 -0.27
C ILE A 85 -12.59 -16.42 0.51
N ALA A 86 -11.59 -17.04 -0.13
CA ALA A 86 -10.27 -17.24 0.45
C ALA A 86 -9.43 -15.97 0.36
N VAL A 87 -8.86 -15.50 1.47
CA VAL A 87 -8.06 -14.28 1.54
C VAL A 87 -6.61 -14.60 1.95
N GLY A 88 -5.65 -14.11 1.16
CA GLY A 88 -4.22 -14.18 1.46
C GLY A 88 -3.70 -15.62 1.54
N ALA A 89 -2.98 -15.94 2.62
CA ALA A 89 -2.44 -17.28 2.88
C ALA A 89 -3.51 -18.39 2.88
N ALA A 90 -4.79 -18.09 3.19
CA ALA A 90 -5.87 -19.06 3.08
C ALA A 90 -6.13 -19.51 1.62
N ALA A 91 -5.92 -18.63 0.64
CA ALA A 91 -6.04 -19.00 -0.78
C ALA A 91 -4.93 -19.96 -1.22
N GLY A 92 -3.72 -19.82 -0.65
CA GLY A 92 -2.63 -20.78 -0.84
C GLY A 92 -2.89 -22.12 -0.16
N GLN A 93 -3.37 -22.10 1.09
CA GLN A 93 -3.73 -23.32 1.85
C GLN A 93 -4.89 -24.09 1.19
N ALA A 94 -5.81 -23.41 0.53
CA ALA A 94 -6.88 -24.02 -0.26
C ALA A 94 -6.43 -24.56 -1.64
N GLY A 95 -5.15 -24.38 -2.02
CA GLY A 95 -4.64 -24.74 -3.35
C GLY A 95 -5.16 -23.85 -4.49
N LEU A 96 -5.79 -22.72 -4.16
CA LEU A 96 -6.45 -21.84 -5.13
C LEU A 96 -5.52 -20.77 -5.71
N ILE A 97 -4.42 -20.41 -5.04
CA ILE A 97 -3.38 -19.50 -5.56
C ILE A 97 -2.00 -20.05 -5.16
N SER A 98 -1.13 -20.28 -6.12
CA SER A 98 0.21 -20.83 -5.88
C SER A 98 1.25 -19.75 -5.52
N ALA A 99 2.30 -20.15 -4.79
CA ALA A 99 3.43 -19.26 -4.49
C ALA A 99 4.14 -18.74 -5.75
N ALA A 100 4.12 -19.51 -6.85
CA ALA A 100 4.69 -19.09 -8.13
C ALA A 100 3.89 -17.95 -8.79
N GLU A 101 2.55 -17.97 -8.70
CA GLU A 101 1.71 -16.86 -9.16
C GLU A 101 1.94 -15.60 -8.31
N LEU A 102 2.12 -15.74 -6.99
CA LEU A 102 2.45 -14.62 -6.10
C LEU A 102 3.83 -14.02 -6.41
N GLU A 103 4.86 -14.85 -6.62
CA GLU A 103 6.20 -14.40 -7.02
C GLU A 103 6.21 -13.72 -8.40
N ALA A 104 5.32 -14.12 -9.32
CA ALA A 104 5.19 -13.52 -10.65
C ALA A 104 4.62 -12.09 -10.62
N VAL A 105 3.70 -11.80 -9.69
CA VAL A 105 3.06 -10.47 -9.57
C VAL A 105 3.92 -9.43 -8.84
N LYS A 106 4.95 -9.87 -8.10
CA LYS A 106 5.94 -9.00 -7.40
C LYS A 106 5.31 -8.16 -6.26
N PRO A 107 6.10 -7.47 -5.41
CA PRO A 107 5.58 -6.73 -4.25
C PRO A 107 4.46 -5.75 -4.62
N ASP A 108 3.48 -5.60 -3.72
CA ASP A 108 2.20 -4.92 -3.96
C ASP A 108 1.30 -5.54 -5.07
N GLY A 109 1.78 -6.54 -5.80
CA GLY A 109 1.02 -7.27 -6.80
C GLY A 109 0.06 -8.30 -6.19
N TYR A 110 -0.94 -8.68 -6.98
CA TYR A 110 -1.95 -9.64 -6.55
C TYR A 110 -2.50 -10.54 -7.65
N VAL A 111 -3.09 -11.64 -7.19
CA VAL A 111 -3.88 -12.60 -7.94
C VAL A 111 -5.28 -12.61 -7.34
N LEU A 112 -6.29 -12.50 -8.20
CA LEU A 112 -7.71 -12.60 -7.86
C LEU A 112 -8.36 -13.57 -8.85
N ARG A 113 -9.09 -14.58 -8.38
CA ARG A 113 -9.88 -15.46 -9.23
C ARG A 113 -11.24 -15.78 -8.63
N ALA A 114 -12.22 -16.03 -9.50
CA ALA A 114 -13.43 -16.74 -9.14
C ALA A 114 -13.55 -17.98 -10.01
N THR A 115 -13.96 -19.08 -9.38
CA THR A 115 -14.08 -20.43 -9.95
C THR A 115 -15.30 -21.10 -9.33
N GLU A 116 -15.69 -22.28 -9.79
CA GLU A 116 -16.77 -23.04 -9.13
C GLU A 116 -16.50 -23.38 -7.65
N ALA A 117 -15.23 -23.38 -7.22
CA ALA A 117 -14.85 -23.59 -5.82
C ALA A 117 -15.13 -22.39 -4.91
N GLY A 118 -15.37 -21.20 -5.49
CA GLY A 118 -15.52 -19.93 -4.79
C GLY A 118 -14.59 -18.85 -5.33
N ILE A 119 -14.33 -17.83 -4.50
CA ILE A 119 -13.45 -16.70 -4.84
C ILE A 119 -12.15 -16.86 -4.05
N ALA A 120 -11.01 -16.59 -4.68
CA ALA A 120 -9.70 -16.55 -4.03
C ALA A 120 -8.96 -15.27 -4.40
N LEU A 121 -8.37 -14.63 -3.41
CA LEU A 121 -7.58 -13.41 -3.59
C LEU A 121 -6.38 -13.38 -2.66
N SER A 122 -5.20 -13.10 -3.21
CA SER A 122 -3.95 -13.07 -2.44
C SER A 122 -2.91 -12.19 -3.14
N GLY A 123 -2.13 -11.46 -2.35
CA GLY A 123 -1.01 -10.65 -2.81
C GLY A 123 0.33 -11.34 -2.64
N TYR A 124 1.37 -10.80 -3.27
CA TYR A 124 2.77 -11.09 -2.90
C TYR A 124 2.99 -10.81 -1.39
N ASP A 125 2.26 -9.83 -0.86
CA ASP A 125 2.31 -9.38 0.53
C ASP A 125 0.92 -8.89 1.00
N GLY A 126 0.87 -8.43 2.25
CA GLY A 126 -0.32 -7.84 2.86
C GLY A 126 -0.97 -6.74 2.02
N PRO A 127 -0.25 -5.66 1.65
CA PRO A 127 -0.76 -4.61 0.77
C PRO A 127 -1.35 -5.13 -0.54
N GLY A 128 -0.66 -6.04 -1.24
CA GLY A 128 -1.19 -6.70 -2.44
C GLY A 128 -2.52 -7.41 -2.18
N THR A 129 -2.65 -8.13 -1.05
CA THR A 129 -3.88 -8.84 -0.68
C THR A 129 -5.05 -7.88 -0.45
N LEU A 130 -4.80 -6.73 0.18
CA LEU A 130 -5.80 -5.68 0.35
C LEU A 130 -6.20 -5.06 -1.00
N TYR A 131 -5.26 -4.86 -1.93
CA TYR A 131 -5.59 -4.40 -3.29
C TYR A 131 -6.42 -5.40 -4.08
N ALA A 132 -6.22 -6.70 -3.85
CA ALA A 132 -7.03 -7.77 -4.44
C ALA A 132 -8.49 -7.72 -3.95
N ALA A 133 -8.72 -7.41 -2.67
CA ALA A 133 -10.05 -7.16 -2.12
C ALA A 133 -10.74 -5.94 -2.77
N TYR A 134 -10.00 -4.83 -2.94
CA TYR A 134 -10.50 -3.66 -3.68
C TYR A 134 -10.72 -3.96 -5.17
N ALA A 135 -9.91 -4.84 -5.80
CA ALA A 135 -10.10 -5.27 -7.18
C ALA A 135 -11.41 -6.05 -7.36
N LEU A 136 -11.70 -7.00 -6.46
CA LEU A 136 -12.98 -7.71 -6.44
C LEU A 136 -14.15 -6.74 -6.33
N LEU A 137 -14.12 -5.79 -5.39
CA LEU A 137 -15.18 -4.80 -5.24
C LEU A 137 -15.31 -3.86 -6.46
N ARG A 138 -14.19 -3.51 -7.14
CA ARG A 138 -14.23 -2.82 -8.44
C ARG A 138 -14.91 -3.66 -9.51
N ARG A 139 -14.69 -4.98 -9.54
CA ARG A 139 -15.37 -5.90 -10.46
C ARG A 139 -16.87 -6.02 -10.17
N LEU A 140 -17.28 -5.83 -8.91
CA LEU A 140 -18.67 -5.68 -8.49
C LEU A 140 -19.26 -4.28 -8.71
N GLY A 141 -18.53 -3.38 -9.41
CA GLY A 141 -19.01 -2.06 -9.79
C GLY A 141 -18.83 -0.96 -8.75
N VAL A 142 -18.25 -1.24 -7.57
CA VAL A 142 -17.93 -0.20 -6.57
C VAL A 142 -16.77 0.65 -7.08
N ARG A 143 -16.86 1.96 -6.91
CA ARG A 143 -15.80 2.93 -7.23
C ARG A 143 -15.56 3.82 -6.02
N TRP A 144 -14.35 4.35 -5.94
CA TRP A 144 -13.99 5.37 -4.97
C TRP A 144 -13.31 6.51 -5.72
N TYR A 145 -13.55 7.74 -5.27
CA TYR A 145 -12.92 8.94 -5.81
C TYR A 145 -12.46 9.83 -4.65
N PRO A 146 -11.23 10.39 -4.69
CA PRO A 146 -10.79 11.35 -3.70
C PRO A 146 -11.56 12.67 -3.87
N TRP A 147 -11.99 13.26 -2.75
CA TRP A 147 -12.76 14.49 -2.68
C TRP A 147 -12.43 15.24 -1.37
N ALA A 148 -11.65 16.32 -1.47
CA ALA A 148 -11.10 17.04 -0.31
C ALA A 148 -12.15 17.66 0.65
N GLY A 149 -13.43 17.67 0.30
CA GLY A 149 -14.54 18.18 1.13
C GLY A 149 -15.50 17.10 1.66
N GLY A 150 -15.12 15.81 1.59
CA GLY A 150 -15.98 14.70 2.02
C GLY A 150 -15.89 14.40 3.52
N ALA A 151 -16.98 13.85 4.08
CA ALA A 151 -16.86 13.01 5.28
C ALA A 151 -16.01 11.76 4.95
N ASP A 152 -15.47 11.10 5.98
CA ASP A 152 -14.63 9.90 5.88
C ASP A 152 -13.34 10.09 5.04
N ASN A 153 -12.42 10.92 5.56
CA ASN A 153 -11.07 11.15 5.01
C ASN A 153 -11.06 11.48 3.50
N GLY A 154 -12.05 12.27 3.06
CA GLY A 154 -12.12 12.78 1.71
C GLY A 154 -12.29 11.72 0.63
N LEU A 155 -13.12 10.69 0.86
CA LEU A 155 -13.36 9.64 -0.12
C LEU A 155 -14.85 9.47 -0.45
N VAL A 156 -15.22 9.65 -1.71
CA VAL A 156 -16.58 9.39 -2.19
C VAL A 156 -16.68 7.98 -2.75
N GLU A 157 -17.44 7.12 -2.08
CA GLU A 157 -17.85 5.82 -2.61
C GLU A 157 -19.02 5.97 -3.58
N VAL A 158 -18.85 5.51 -4.81
CA VAL A 158 -19.90 5.42 -5.82
C VAL A 158 -20.25 3.95 -6.04
N ARG A 159 -21.55 3.66 -6.00
CA ARG A 159 -22.09 2.30 -6.12
C ARG A 159 -22.67 2.06 -7.51
N PRO A 160 -22.68 0.82 -8.00
CA PRO A 160 -23.32 0.52 -9.28
C PRO A 160 -24.83 0.70 -9.17
N ALA A 161 -25.46 1.15 -10.27
CA ALA A 161 -26.92 1.25 -10.35
C ALA A 161 -27.59 -0.14 -10.33
N GLU A 162 -26.94 -1.12 -10.96
CA GLU A 162 -27.37 -2.52 -11.01
C GLU A 162 -26.35 -3.41 -10.29
N ARG A 163 -26.81 -4.32 -9.44
CA ARG A 163 -25.93 -5.21 -8.69
C ARG A 163 -25.54 -6.41 -9.55
N VAL A 164 -24.25 -6.71 -9.62
CA VAL A 164 -23.75 -7.99 -10.14
C VAL A 164 -24.24 -9.09 -9.21
N GLU A 165 -25.01 -10.05 -9.73
CA GLU A 165 -25.54 -11.18 -8.94
C GLU A 165 -24.67 -12.44 -9.06
N THR A 166 -24.08 -12.65 -10.25
CA THR A 166 -23.17 -13.77 -10.52
C THR A 166 -21.86 -13.27 -11.13
N LEU A 167 -20.75 -13.88 -10.70
CA LEU A 167 -19.45 -13.69 -11.33
C LEU A 167 -19.17 -14.86 -12.27
N GLN A 168 -19.00 -14.57 -13.56
CA GLN A 168 -18.42 -15.52 -14.49
C GLN A 168 -16.98 -15.87 -14.05
N PRO A 169 -16.54 -17.14 -14.19
CA PRO A 169 -15.19 -17.55 -13.83
C PRO A 169 -14.13 -16.68 -14.48
N PHE A 170 -13.08 -16.34 -13.73
CA PHE A 170 -12.02 -15.46 -14.20
C PHE A 170 -10.75 -15.59 -13.38
N VAL A 171 -9.63 -15.15 -13.98
CA VAL A 171 -8.39 -14.84 -13.29
C VAL A 171 -7.98 -13.42 -13.66
N GLU A 172 -7.68 -12.62 -12.66
CA GLU A 172 -7.14 -11.27 -12.76
C GLU A 172 -5.81 -11.24 -11.99
N THR A 173 -4.77 -10.70 -12.63
CA THR A 173 -3.46 -10.52 -12.00
C THR A 173 -2.99 -9.09 -12.19
N SER A 174 -2.40 -8.50 -11.16
CA SER A 174 -1.87 -7.15 -11.19
C SER A 174 -0.42 -7.16 -10.73
N ARG A 175 0.49 -6.72 -11.61
CA ARG A 175 1.89 -6.46 -11.30
C ARG A 175 2.16 -4.96 -11.41
N PRO A 176 2.33 -4.23 -10.28
CA PRO A 176 2.60 -2.80 -10.30
C PRO A 176 3.92 -2.48 -11.03
N PHE A 177 3.90 -1.44 -11.87
CA PHE A 177 5.09 -0.99 -12.60
C PHE A 177 6.06 -0.23 -11.68
N PHE A 178 5.54 0.67 -10.85
CA PHE A 178 6.33 1.43 -9.87
C PHE A 178 6.34 0.71 -8.52
N ALA A 179 7.54 0.52 -7.96
CA ALA A 179 7.76 -0.10 -6.65
C ALA A 179 7.28 0.76 -5.46
N HIS A 180 7.05 2.05 -5.69
CA HIS A 180 6.46 2.99 -4.74
C HIS A 180 5.34 3.76 -5.44
N ARG A 181 4.18 3.84 -4.79
CA ARG A 181 2.99 4.57 -5.25
C ARG A 181 2.30 5.14 -4.01
N ASP A 182 2.26 6.45 -3.90
CA ASP A 182 1.62 7.13 -2.78
C ASP A 182 0.89 8.38 -3.26
N LEU A 183 -0.08 8.81 -2.46
CA LEU A 183 -0.88 10.02 -2.65
C LEU A 183 -0.90 10.75 -1.30
N LEU A 184 -0.91 12.09 -1.34
CA LEU A 184 -0.97 12.92 -0.12
C LEU A 184 -2.10 12.44 0.80
N SER A 185 -1.78 12.29 2.08
CA SER A 185 -2.49 11.41 3.03
C SER A 185 -4.02 11.46 3.00
N HIS A 186 -4.58 12.68 3.03
CA HIS A 186 -6.01 12.99 3.01
C HIS A 186 -6.74 12.65 1.68
N LEU A 187 -6.03 12.12 0.68
CA LEU A 187 -6.58 11.59 -0.57
C LEU A 187 -6.51 10.05 -0.62
N ASN A 188 -6.00 9.40 0.44
CA ASN A 188 -5.48 8.04 0.39
C ASN A 188 -5.80 7.15 1.63
N PRO A 189 -7.08 6.85 1.92
CA PRO A 189 -7.46 5.79 2.86
C PRO A 189 -7.28 4.37 2.27
N GLY A 190 -6.36 4.18 1.32
CA GLY A 190 -5.92 2.87 0.86
C GLY A 190 -6.63 2.23 -0.34
N CYS A 191 -7.62 2.90 -0.93
CA CYS A 191 -8.46 2.29 -1.98
C CYS A 191 -7.81 2.22 -3.39
N PHE A 192 -6.63 2.81 -3.59
CA PHE A 192 -6.04 3.06 -4.92
C PHE A 192 -4.71 2.34 -5.21
N GLY A 193 -4.36 1.28 -4.48
CA GLY A 193 -3.06 0.63 -4.67
C GLY A 193 -1.91 1.38 -3.99
N THR A 194 -2.23 2.13 -2.94
CA THR A 194 -1.41 3.19 -2.34
C THR A 194 -1.35 3.12 -0.80
N THR A 195 -1.69 1.98 -0.18
CA THR A 195 -1.51 1.71 1.27
C THR A 195 -0.05 1.55 1.70
N MET A 196 0.85 2.40 1.21
CA MET A 196 2.26 2.35 1.59
C MET A 196 2.45 2.77 3.05
N ARG A 197 1.78 3.83 3.51
CA ARG A 197 2.02 4.41 4.84
C ARG A 197 1.78 3.41 6.01
N PRO A 198 0.61 2.77 6.18
CA PRO A 198 0.38 1.89 7.33
C PRO A 198 1.15 0.56 7.33
N TYR A 199 1.68 0.12 6.17
CA TYR A 199 2.29 -1.22 6.00
C TYR A 199 3.76 -1.23 5.57
N ARG A 200 4.31 -0.13 5.05
CA ARG A 200 5.64 -0.07 4.41
C ARG A 200 6.51 1.07 4.90
N LEU A 201 5.90 2.15 5.38
CA LEU A 201 6.61 3.26 6.00
C LEU A 201 6.96 2.85 7.44
N GLY A 202 8.23 3.03 7.80
CA GLY A 202 8.64 2.96 9.19
C GLY A 202 7.96 4.07 10.00
N ASP A 203 7.65 3.80 11.25
CA ASP A 203 7.22 4.82 12.21
C ASP A 203 8.34 5.02 13.24
N PRO A 204 9.11 6.12 13.21
CA PRO A 204 10.21 6.34 14.14
C PRO A 204 9.69 6.61 15.57
N SER A 205 8.39 6.84 15.76
CA SER A 205 7.76 6.92 17.08
C SER A 205 7.54 5.54 17.74
N GLN A 206 7.57 4.46 16.95
CA GLN A 206 7.46 3.06 17.41
C GLN A 206 8.81 2.32 17.29
N ALA A 207 9.92 3.08 17.25
CA ALA A 207 11.28 2.59 17.19
C ALA A 207 11.91 2.59 18.60
N ALA A 208 13.13 3.10 18.72
CA ALA A 208 13.83 3.27 19.99
C ALA A 208 13.13 4.31 20.90
N ASN A 209 12.82 3.89 22.13
CA ASN A 209 12.11 4.68 23.16
C ASN A 209 10.64 5.09 22.82
N PRO A 210 9.76 4.14 22.46
CA PRO A 210 8.38 4.45 22.08
C PRO A 210 7.56 5.06 23.22
N GLU A 211 7.97 4.87 24.48
CA GLU A 211 7.39 5.50 25.66
C GLU A 211 7.48 7.04 25.62
N LEU A 212 8.52 7.60 24.97
CA LEU A 212 8.66 9.04 24.79
C LEU A 212 7.61 9.60 23.83
N PHE A 213 7.15 8.81 22.86
CA PHE A 213 6.31 9.26 21.75
C PHE A 213 4.85 8.81 21.89
N GLY A 214 4.47 8.33 23.08
CA GLY A 214 3.15 7.80 23.39
C GLY A 214 1.99 8.77 23.14
N ARG A 215 0.80 8.20 22.92
CA ARG A 215 -0.42 8.87 22.41
C ARG A 215 -0.90 10.10 23.19
N ASN A 216 -0.43 10.31 24.44
CA ASN A 216 -0.89 11.33 25.38
C ASN A 216 -0.01 12.60 25.46
N ARG A 217 1.05 12.70 24.63
CA ARG A 217 1.91 13.90 24.56
C ARG A 217 1.11 15.16 24.16
N LYS A 218 1.19 16.22 24.98
CA LYS A 218 0.45 17.49 24.77
C LYS A 218 1.15 18.47 23.82
N ASP A 219 2.47 18.31 23.65
CA ASP A 219 3.33 19.08 22.74
C ASP A 219 3.27 18.58 21.28
N TYR A 220 2.54 17.50 21.04
CA TYR A 220 2.16 17.02 19.70
C TYR A 220 0.90 17.76 19.26
N THR A 221 1.10 18.89 18.57
CA THR A 221 0.03 19.86 18.33
C THR A 221 -1.04 19.39 17.33
N LYS A 222 -2.29 19.47 17.77
CA LYS A 222 -3.52 19.70 16.96
C LYS A 222 -4.02 18.63 15.96
N PHE A 223 -3.30 17.54 15.68
CA PHE A 223 -3.75 16.48 14.76
C PHE A 223 -4.21 15.21 15.49
N ASN A 224 -5.25 14.53 14.98
CA ASN A 224 -5.79 13.31 15.60
C ASN A 224 -4.84 12.10 15.43
N VAL A 225 -5.10 10.97 16.13
CA VAL A 225 -4.13 9.84 16.22
C VAL A 225 -3.78 9.26 14.84
N GLU A 226 -4.76 9.18 13.95
CA GLU A 226 -4.61 8.64 12.60
C GLU A 226 -3.77 9.59 11.72
N GLN A 227 -4.05 10.90 11.79
CA GLN A 227 -3.24 11.94 11.15
C GLN A 227 -1.80 11.99 11.68
N ARG A 228 -1.46 11.43 12.86
CA ARG A 228 -0.06 11.41 13.33
C ARG A 228 0.82 10.47 12.50
N LEU A 229 0.29 9.29 12.17
CA LEU A 229 0.96 8.26 11.36
C LEU A 229 1.06 8.65 9.88
N GLU A 230 0.29 9.65 9.45
CA GLU A 230 0.29 10.13 8.07
C GLU A 230 1.52 10.98 7.74
N TRP A 231 2.08 11.72 8.70
CA TRP A 231 3.22 12.63 8.48
C TRP A 231 4.51 12.13 9.14
N VAL A 232 4.42 11.61 10.37
CA VAL A 232 5.58 11.12 11.13
C VAL A 232 6.08 9.82 10.49
N GLY A 233 7.32 9.84 10.01
CA GLY A 233 7.98 8.71 9.34
C GLY A 233 8.17 8.92 7.84
N TRP A 234 7.38 9.81 7.21
CA TRP A 234 7.64 10.30 5.85
C TRP A 234 8.48 11.58 5.90
N ASP A 235 8.06 12.54 6.73
CA ASP A 235 8.75 13.79 7.01
C ASP A 235 9.02 13.95 8.52
N HIS A 236 9.82 14.95 8.87
CA HIS A 236 10.09 15.39 10.25
C HIS A 236 10.64 14.29 11.18
N THR A 237 11.55 13.43 10.67
CA THR A 237 12.05 12.28 11.44
C THR A 237 13.27 12.59 12.33
N ALA A 238 14.08 13.61 12.01
CA ALA A 238 15.22 14.05 12.82
C ALA A 238 14.96 14.20 14.35
N PRO A 239 13.83 14.78 14.83
CA PRO A 239 13.50 14.86 16.25
C PRO A 239 13.43 13.51 16.98
N TYR A 240 13.06 12.43 16.28
CA TYR A 240 12.93 11.07 16.83
C TYR A 240 14.29 10.34 16.86
N LEU A 241 15.18 10.72 15.94
CA LEU A 241 16.55 10.24 15.87
C LEU A 241 17.42 10.86 16.97
N VAL A 242 17.25 12.14 17.31
CA VAL A 242 17.90 12.77 18.48
C VAL A 242 16.88 13.42 19.42
N PRO A 243 16.24 12.63 20.31
CA PRO A 243 15.22 13.12 21.22
C PRO A 243 15.68 14.25 22.15
N ARG A 244 15.02 15.41 22.06
CA ARG A 244 15.21 16.53 23.03
C ARG A 244 15.04 16.09 24.48
N ASP A 245 14.15 15.15 24.75
CA ASP A 245 13.83 14.70 26.11
C ASP A 245 14.92 13.75 26.68
N LEU A 246 15.83 13.26 25.84
CA LEU A 246 17.03 12.51 26.27
C LEU A 246 18.28 13.39 26.30
N TYR A 247 18.42 14.31 25.33
CA TYR A 247 19.71 14.97 25.07
C TYR A 247 19.75 16.48 25.36
N TYR A 248 18.62 17.21 25.39
CA TYR A 248 18.68 18.68 25.37
C TYR A 248 19.31 19.31 26.62
N GLU A 249 19.06 18.76 27.81
CA GLU A 249 19.58 19.31 29.06
C GLU A 249 21.11 19.20 29.17
N GLN A 250 21.67 18.07 28.72
CA GLN A 250 23.10 17.77 28.82
C GLN A 250 23.88 18.23 27.57
N HIS A 251 23.23 18.20 26.41
CA HIS A 251 23.80 18.47 25.09
C HIS A 251 22.93 19.45 24.27
N PRO A 252 22.76 20.70 24.71
CA PRO A 252 22.06 21.72 23.92
C PRO A 252 22.78 22.01 22.59
N ASP A 253 24.05 21.62 22.46
CA ASP A 253 24.85 21.73 21.24
C ASP A 253 24.47 20.71 20.14
N TYR A 254 23.71 19.68 20.48
CA TYR A 254 23.13 18.73 19.52
C TYR A 254 21.97 19.34 18.72
N PHE A 255 21.39 20.44 19.21
CA PHE A 255 20.21 21.07 18.62
C PHE A 255 20.59 22.29 17.77
N ALA A 256 19.73 22.66 16.82
CA ALA A 256 20.03 23.71 15.86
C ALA A 256 20.40 25.05 16.53
N MET A 257 21.31 25.79 15.91
CA MET A 257 21.60 27.18 16.26
C MET A 257 20.84 28.11 15.32
N LYS A 258 20.27 29.20 15.86
CA LYS A 258 19.68 30.31 15.11
C LYS A 258 20.09 31.62 15.78
N ASP A 259 20.50 32.61 15.00
CA ASP A 259 20.93 33.94 15.49
C ASP A 259 21.99 33.86 16.61
N GLY A 260 22.95 32.93 16.46
CA GLY A 260 24.05 32.71 17.42
C GLY A 260 23.67 31.96 18.70
N LYS A 261 22.41 31.55 18.88
CA LYS A 261 21.91 30.84 20.07
C LYS A 261 21.34 29.47 19.71
N ARG A 262 21.42 28.49 20.61
CA ARG A 262 20.73 27.21 20.43
C ARG A 262 19.21 27.43 20.54
N ILE A 263 18.44 26.79 19.66
CA ILE A 263 16.98 26.89 19.71
C ILE A 263 16.46 26.37 21.06
N PRO A 264 15.49 27.03 21.70
CA PRO A 264 14.87 26.49 22.90
C PRO A 264 14.09 25.19 22.57
N PRO A 265 13.69 24.38 23.56
CA PRO A 265 12.92 23.17 23.31
C PRO A 265 11.56 23.49 22.63
N LEU A 266 11.39 23.01 21.39
CA LEU A 266 10.20 23.23 20.55
C LEU A 266 9.24 22.03 20.54
N PRO A 267 7.99 22.19 20.03
CA PRO A 267 7.11 21.07 19.67
C PRO A 267 7.83 20.03 18.81
N TYR A 268 7.54 18.74 19.02
CA TYR A 268 8.43 17.66 18.59
C TYR A 268 8.84 17.71 17.12
N ALA A 269 7.88 17.79 16.21
CA ALA A 269 8.11 17.85 14.76
C ALA A 269 9.02 19.02 14.33
N ARG A 270 9.16 20.08 15.14
CA ARG A 270 9.95 21.29 14.88
C ARG A 270 11.32 21.30 15.55
N MET A 271 11.71 20.24 16.25
CA MET A 271 12.97 20.21 17.00
C MET A 271 14.16 19.92 16.08
N ALA A 272 14.68 20.94 15.40
CA ALA A 272 15.85 20.78 14.52
C ALA A 272 17.14 20.43 15.29
N ILE A 273 17.95 19.59 14.64
CA ILE A 273 19.21 19.05 15.14
C ILE A 273 20.41 19.69 14.41
N CYS A 274 21.60 19.56 14.97
CA CYS A 274 22.84 20.10 14.40
C CYS A 274 23.51 19.04 13.49
N GLU A 275 23.13 19.03 12.20
CA GLU A 275 23.53 18.01 11.19
C GLU A 275 25.05 17.84 10.98
N THR A 276 25.88 18.77 11.46
CA THR A 276 27.35 18.70 11.40
C THR A 276 28.03 18.37 12.72
N ASN A 277 27.27 18.18 13.81
CA ASN A 277 27.83 17.72 15.08
C ASN A 277 28.09 16.20 14.98
N PRO A 278 29.34 15.72 15.19
CA PRO A 278 29.67 14.30 14.96
C PRO A 278 28.87 13.34 15.85
N ASP A 279 28.53 13.74 17.08
CA ASP A 279 27.68 12.92 17.95
C ASP A 279 26.22 12.89 17.50
N VAL A 280 25.70 13.99 16.94
CA VAL A 280 24.36 14.03 16.33
C VAL A 280 24.28 13.07 15.14
N VAL A 281 25.29 13.08 14.27
CA VAL A 281 25.38 12.18 13.12
C VAL A 281 25.47 10.71 13.58
N ARG A 282 26.32 10.44 14.58
CA ARG A 282 26.49 9.10 15.16
C ARG A 282 25.19 8.58 15.79
N ILE A 283 24.58 9.33 16.71
CA ILE A 283 23.33 8.96 17.40
C ILE A 283 22.19 8.78 16.38
N SER A 284 22.09 9.67 15.39
CA SER A 284 21.07 9.55 14.34
C SER A 284 21.24 8.28 13.51
N THR A 285 22.49 7.90 13.22
CA THR A 285 22.81 6.67 12.48
C THR A 285 22.48 5.42 13.31
N GLU A 286 22.94 5.37 14.56
CA GLU A 286 22.67 4.26 15.50
C GLU A 286 21.16 4.02 15.65
N ARG A 287 20.39 5.07 15.91
CA ARG A 287 18.93 4.98 16.12
C ARG A 287 18.14 4.74 14.83
N ALA A 288 18.64 5.18 13.67
CA ALA A 288 18.05 4.84 12.38
C ALA A 288 18.25 3.35 12.04
N LEU A 289 19.41 2.78 12.35
CA LEU A 289 19.67 1.34 12.19
C LEU A 289 18.81 0.52 13.16
N GLU A 290 18.73 0.91 14.44
CA GLU A 290 17.85 0.28 15.43
C GLU A 290 16.37 0.31 14.98
N TRP A 291 15.90 1.43 14.42
CA TRP A 291 14.56 1.55 13.85
C TRP A 291 14.30 0.55 12.71
N MET A 292 15.26 0.36 11.81
CA MET A 292 15.19 -0.64 10.74
C MET A 292 15.20 -2.08 11.28
N ASP A 293 15.98 -2.34 12.33
CA ASP A 293 16.04 -3.65 12.98
C ASP A 293 14.79 -3.98 13.81
N ILE A 294 14.10 -3.00 14.37
CA ILE A 294 12.81 -3.21 15.05
C ILE A 294 11.70 -3.49 14.02
N GLN A 295 11.69 -2.76 12.89
CA GLN A 295 10.56 -2.72 11.96
C GLN A 295 10.86 -3.43 10.62
N LYS A 296 11.29 -4.70 10.70
CA LYS A 296 11.74 -5.52 9.54
C LYS A 296 10.68 -5.81 8.47
N ASP A 297 9.40 -5.56 8.76
CA ASP A 297 8.29 -5.64 7.80
C ASP A 297 8.19 -4.40 6.90
N ARG A 298 8.82 -3.29 7.30
CA ARG A 298 8.80 -2.02 6.59
C ARG A 298 9.87 -1.97 5.49
N ARG A 299 9.72 -1.02 4.57
CA ARG A 299 10.60 -0.87 3.39
C ARG A 299 11.10 0.55 3.16
N ILE A 300 10.45 1.55 3.75
CA ILE A 300 10.75 2.96 3.55
C ILE A 300 11.00 3.58 4.92
N PHE A 301 12.19 4.15 5.09
CA PHE A 301 12.66 4.78 6.31
C PHE A 301 13.18 6.17 5.93
N SER A 302 12.34 7.19 6.02
CA SER A 302 12.73 8.55 5.62
C SER A 302 13.61 9.18 6.69
N ILE A 303 14.77 9.70 6.30
CA ILE A 303 15.66 10.50 7.15
C ILE A 303 15.53 11.95 6.69
N THR A 304 14.80 12.77 7.46
CA THR A 304 14.37 14.12 7.06
C THR A 304 14.54 15.13 8.18
N LYS A 305 14.71 16.40 7.80
CA LYS A 305 14.82 17.53 8.74
C LYS A 305 13.51 17.75 9.49
N ALA A 306 13.59 18.39 10.66
CA ALA A 306 12.42 18.88 11.38
C ALA A 306 11.66 19.96 10.57
N ASP A 307 10.41 20.24 10.94
CA ASP A 307 9.54 21.32 10.40
C ASP A 307 10.01 22.72 10.84
N THR A 308 11.26 23.07 10.53
CA THR A 308 11.86 24.39 10.83
C THR A 308 13.13 24.65 10.00
N ASP A 309 13.74 25.82 10.18
CA ASP A 309 14.95 26.25 9.48
C ASP A 309 16.17 25.35 9.78
N VAL A 310 17.12 25.32 8.86
CA VAL A 310 18.41 24.62 9.03
C VAL A 310 19.25 25.23 10.16
N CYS A 311 20.11 24.41 10.77
CA CYS A 311 21.07 24.87 11.77
C CYS A 311 22.04 25.90 11.18
N GLN A 312 22.20 27.04 11.84
CA GLN A 312 23.02 28.16 11.42
C GLN A 312 24.38 28.24 12.13
N CYS A 313 24.84 27.17 12.79
CA CYS A 313 26.16 27.14 13.40
C CYS A 313 27.27 27.25 12.33
N PRO A 314 28.50 27.69 12.67
CA PRO A 314 29.55 27.88 11.67
C PRO A 314 29.86 26.61 10.84
N PRO A 315 29.92 25.40 11.43
CA PRO A 315 30.07 24.17 10.64
C PRO A 315 28.91 23.88 9.68
N CYS A 316 27.64 24.05 10.09
CA CYS A 316 26.51 23.87 9.18
C CYS A 316 26.50 24.90 8.04
N ARG A 317 26.81 26.18 8.32
CA ARG A 317 26.94 27.21 7.28
C ARG A 317 28.08 26.94 6.30
N ALA A 318 29.13 26.24 6.73
CA ALA A 318 30.22 25.82 5.86
C ALA A 318 29.88 24.55 5.04
N ALA A 319 28.99 23.69 5.55
CA ALA A 319 28.56 22.46 4.89
C ALA A 319 27.43 22.66 3.87
N ASP A 320 26.60 23.69 4.05
CA ASP A 320 25.53 24.12 3.13
C ASP A 320 25.82 25.54 2.60
N PRO A 321 26.88 25.73 1.78
CA PRO A 321 27.13 27.00 1.13
C PRO A 321 26.00 27.26 0.12
N ILE A 322 25.26 28.35 0.32
CA ILE A 322 24.12 28.75 -0.54
C ILE A 322 24.53 28.65 -2.02
N PRO A 323 23.92 27.75 -2.82
CA PRO A 323 24.20 27.69 -4.24
C PRO A 323 23.60 28.91 -4.94
N ASP A 324 24.47 29.78 -5.46
CA ASP A 324 24.23 30.71 -6.56
C ASP A 324 23.01 31.65 -6.47
N TYR A 325 22.69 32.18 -5.28
CA TYR A 325 21.78 33.31 -5.10
C TYR A 325 22.50 34.51 -4.43
N ALA A 326 23.45 35.10 -5.15
CA ALA A 326 24.13 36.37 -4.83
C ALA A 326 24.03 37.32 -6.02
#